data_AF-A0A2E6TG66-F1
#
_entry.id   AF-A0A2E6TG66-F1
#
_cell.length_a   1.000
_cell.length_b   1.000
_cell.length_c   1.000
_cell.angle_alpha   90.00
_cell.angle_beta   90.00
_cell.angle_gamma   90.00
#
_symmetry.space_group_name_H-M   'P 1'
#
loop_
_entity.id
_entity.type
_entity.pdbx_description
1 polymer ?
#
loop_
_entity_poly.entity_id
_entity_poly.type
_entity_poly.pdbx_seq_one_letter_code
_entity_poly.pdbx_strand_id
1 'polypeptide(L)'
;MGLGLWAGRREESSEDYFLAGKKTRWWGVAGSIFGSNVSANHIAGMMGVGYMVGFAQSQFEITAIAGLLLLCYGFLPVYRKMNVYTLSEYLGRRYDDRSRLSFAIVMIIIMVVVQMVPGFYFGSRSVNRLLQGDTGSKAVAEATVDAKGAIKEIKIKKGGR
;
A
#
# COMPACT_ATOMS: atom_id res chain seq x y z
N MET A 1 -16.06 1.11 11.07
CA MET A 1 -17.05 2.22 11.08
C MET A 1 -17.48 2.62 12.50
N GLY A 2 -17.70 1.67 13.44
CA GLY A 2 -18.08 2.01 14.82
C GLY A 2 -17.10 2.91 15.58
N LEU A 3 -15.79 2.63 15.53
CA LEU A 3 -14.77 3.48 16.16
C LEU A 3 -14.67 4.88 15.52
N GLY A 4 -14.86 4.98 14.20
CA GLY A 4 -14.84 6.26 13.48
C GLY A 4 -16.06 7.13 13.80
N LEU A 5 -17.24 6.52 13.92
CA LEU A 5 -18.47 7.22 14.34
C LEU A 5 -18.44 7.62 15.83
N TRP A 6 -17.76 6.84 16.67
CA TRP A 6 -17.58 7.17 18.09
C TRP A 6 -16.54 8.28 18.31
N ALA A 7 -15.44 8.26 17.55
CA ALA A 7 -14.44 9.33 17.55
C ALA A 7 -15.03 10.65 17.03
N GLY A 8 -15.79 10.61 15.92
CA GLY A 8 -16.46 11.77 15.33
C GLY A 8 -17.59 12.37 16.17
N ARG A 9 -17.95 11.76 17.31
CA ARG A 9 -18.91 12.31 18.28
C ARG A 9 -18.25 13.14 19.39
N ARG A 10 -16.91 13.19 19.46
CA ARG A 10 -16.15 13.92 20.49
C ARG A 10 -15.46 15.20 19.98
N GLU A 11 -15.67 15.57 18.73
CA GLU A 11 -14.91 16.63 18.06
C GLU A 11 -15.79 17.87 17.82
N GLU A 12 -15.68 18.87 18.71
CA GLU A 12 -16.49 20.11 18.67
C GLU A 12 -15.82 21.28 17.93
N SER A 13 -14.55 21.16 17.51
CA SER A 13 -13.82 22.22 16.80
C SER A 13 -12.91 21.68 15.69
N SER A 14 -12.92 22.33 14.53
CA SER A 14 -12.04 22.03 13.38
C SER A 14 -10.56 22.07 13.75
N GLU A 15 -10.17 22.88 14.73
CA GLU A 15 -8.77 22.99 15.17
C GLU A 15 -8.31 21.74 15.94
N ASP A 16 -9.19 21.10 16.72
CA ASP A 16 -8.86 19.84 17.42
C ASP A 16 -8.82 18.65 16.45
N TYR A 17 -9.66 18.67 15.43
CA TYR A 17 -9.67 17.67 14.36
C TYR A 17 -8.40 17.73 13.49
N PHE A 18 -7.91 18.94 13.16
CA PHE A 18 -6.75 19.12 12.29
C PHE A 18 -5.39 19.19 13.02
N LEU A 19 -5.34 19.68 14.26
CA LEU A 19 -4.06 19.82 15.00
C LEU A 19 -3.83 18.78 16.09
N ALA A 20 -4.80 17.91 16.42
CA ALA A 20 -4.72 17.03 17.59
C ALA A 20 -4.14 17.80 18.81
N GLY A 21 -4.65 19.02 19.02
CA GLY A 21 -4.31 19.93 20.11
C GLY A 21 -2.82 20.26 20.34
N LYS A 22 -1.90 20.08 19.37
CA LYS A 22 -0.43 20.23 19.57
C LYS A 22 0.15 19.39 20.73
N LYS A 23 -0.62 18.45 21.28
CA LYS A 23 -0.28 17.61 22.45
C LYS A 23 -0.27 16.12 22.10
N THR A 24 -0.22 15.78 20.81
CA THR A 24 -0.01 14.41 20.37
C THR A 24 1.36 13.95 20.83
N ARG A 25 1.40 12.96 21.74
CA ARG A 25 2.65 12.31 22.17
C ARG A 25 3.42 11.85 20.93
N TRP A 26 4.74 11.98 20.95
CA TRP A 26 5.61 11.65 19.82
C TRP A 26 5.37 10.24 19.26
N TRP A 27 5.03 9.28 20.12
CA TRP A 27 4.62 7.92 19.73
C TRP A 27 3.37 7.87 18.84
N GLY A 28 2.39 8.75 19.08
CA GLY A 28 1.16 8.84 18.28
C GLY A 28 1.42 9.40 16.88
N VAL A 29 2.32 10.37 16.76
CA VAL A 29 2.80 10.89 15.46
C VAL A 29 3.55 9.81 14.69
N ALA A 30 4.46 9.09 15.37
CA ALA A 30 5.19 7.98 14.76
C ALA A 30 4.24 6.86 14.28
N GLY A 31 3.25 6.49 15.09
CA GLY A 31 2.24 5.49 14.73
C GLY A 31 1.38 5.91 13.53
N SER A 32 1.00 7.19 13.45
CA SER A 32 0.25 7.72 12.31
C SER A 32 1.07 7.69 11.01
N ILE A 33 2.33 8.15 11.06
CA ILE A 33 3.22 8.13 9.89
C ILE A 33 3.44 6.70 9.42
N PHE A 34 3.68 5.77 10.34
CA PHE A 34 3.85 4.36 10.01
C PHE A 34 2.57 3.75 9.41
N GLY A 35 1.41 4.02 10.02
CA GLY A 35 0.12 3.56 9.51
C GLY A 35 -0.24 4.12 8.14
N SER A 36 0.16 5.36 7.83
CA SER A 36 -0.04 5.96 6.51
C SER A 36 0.90 5.39 5.44
N ASN A 37 2.08 4.88 5.83
CA ASN A 37 3.04 4.31 4.89
C ASN A 37 2.76 2.82 4.58
N VAL A 38 2.21 2.07 5.53
CA VAL A 38 2.02 0.62 5.39
C VAL A 38 0.63 0.30 4.85
N SER A 39 0.57 -0.04 3.57
CA SER A 39 -0.66 -0.51 2.90
C SER A 39 -0.71 -2.05 2.83
N ALA A 40 -1.90 -2.64 2.87
CA ALA A 40 -2.09 -4.09 2.74
C ALA A 40 -1.50 -4.68 1.44
N ASN A 41 -1.57 -3.92 0.35
CA ASN A 41 -1.01 -4.29 -0.96
C ASN A 41 0.52 -4.34 -0.94
N HIS A 42 1.13 -3.44 -0.16
CA HIS A 42 2.57 -3.40 0.02
C HIS A 42 3.04 -4.64 0.78
N ILE A 43 2.34 -5.04 1.84
CA ILE A 43 2.63 -6.27 2.58
C ILE A 43 2.50 -7.49 1.65
N ALA A 44 1.40 -7.61 0.92
CA ALA A 44 1.18 -8.73 0.00
C ALA A 44 2.26 -8.82 -1.09
N GLY A 45 2.69 -7.67 -1.64
CA GLY A 45 3.79 -7.60 -2.60
C GLY A 45 5.14 -8.01 -2.00
N MET A 46 5.48 -7.48 -0.82
CA MET A 46 6.73 -7.78 -0.12
C MET A 46 6.83 -9.25 0.29
N MET A 47 5.73 -9.87 0.72
CA MET A 47 5.70 -11.31 1.00
C MET A 47 5.93 -12.14 -0.26
N GLY A 48 5.42 -11.70 -1.42
CA GLY A 48 5.67 -12.36 -2.71
C GLY A 48 7.14 -12.30 -3.13
N VAL A 49 7.77 -11.13 -2.99
CA VAL A 49 9.21 -10.98 -3.25
C VAL A 49 10.05 -11.77 -2.23
N GLY A 50 9.65 -11.76 -0.96
CA GLY A 50 10.29 -12.54 0.10
C GLY A 50 10.21 -14.06 -0.13
N TYR A 51 9.17 -14.57 -0.77
CA TYR A 51 9.08 -15.98 -1.14
C TYR A 51 10.08 -16.37 -2.24
N MET A 52 10.35 -15.47 -3.19
CA MET A 52 11.28 -15.72 -4.30
C MET A 52 12.74 -15.47 -3.94
N VAL A 53 13.01 -14.39 -3.20
CA VAL A 53 14.36 -13.86 -2.93
C VAL A 53 14.84 -14.23 -1.51
N GLY A 54 13.93 -14.60 -0.62
CA GLY A 54 14.25 -14.96 0.76
C GLY A 54 14.74 -13.77 1.59
N PHE A 55 15.63 -14.05 2.55
CA PHE A 55 16.17 -13.07 3.50
C PHE A 55 17.02 -11.97 2.84
N ALA A 56 17.47 -12.15 1.60
CA ALA A 56 18.22 -11.13 0.88
C ALA A 56 17.41 -9.83 0.67
N GLN A 57 16.07 -9.89 0.67
CA GLN A 57 15.24 -8.68 0.58
C GLN A 57 15.41 -7.74 1.80
N SER A 58 15.77 -8.27 2.98
CA SER A 58 15.93 -7.47 4.20
C SER A 58 17.06 -6.45 4.12
N GLN A 59 18.05 -6.64 3.23
CA GLN A 59 19.12 -5.66 3.04
C GLN A 59 18.60 -4.32 2.49
N PHE A 60 17.52 -4.33 1.69
CA PHE A 60 16.90 -3.12 1.18
C PHE A 60 16.27 -2.30 2.31
N GLU A 61 15.59 -2.95 3.26
CA GLU A 61 14.99 -2.31 4.42
C GLU A 61 16.03 -1.68 5.35
N ILE A 62 17.13 -2.40 5.62
CA ILE A 62 18.23 -1.89 6.47
C ILE A 62 18.85 -0.64 5.83
N THR A 63 19.05 -0.65 4.51
CA THR A 63 19.58 0.50 3.78
C THR A 63 18.59 1.67 3.77
N ALA A 64 17.29 1.39 3.68
CA ALA A 64 16.25 2.41 3.75
C ALA A 64 16.24 3.14 5.10
N ILE A 65 16.48 2.45 6.22
CA ILE A 65 16.60 3.08 7.54
C ILE A 65 17.75 4.09 7.56
N ALA A 66 18.91 3.73 7.03
CA ALA A 66 20.05 4.64 6.94
C ALA A 66 19.74 5.86 6.06
N GLY A 67 19.07 5.66 4.93
CA GLY A 67 18.61 6.75 4.06
C GLY A 67 17.60 7.68 4.74
N LEU A 68 16.67 7.11 5.53
CA LEU A 68 15.68 7.88 6.28
C LEU A 68 16.32 8.75 7.36
N LEU A 69 17.32 8.22 8.09
CA LEU A 69 18.08 9.00 9.08
C LEU A 69 18.81 10.18 8.44
N LEU A 70 19.43 9.96 7.27
CA LEU A 70 20.11 11.01 6.52
C LEU A 70 19.12 12.08 6.02
N LEU A 71 17.95 11.66 5.52
CA LEU A 71 16.90 12.57 5.08
C LEU A 71 16.31 13.36 6.27
N CYS A 72 16.15 12.71 7.42
CA CYS A 72 15.69 13.36 8.64
C CYS A 72 16.69 14.44 9.11
N TYR A 73 17.99 14.16 9.15
CA TYR A 73 18.96 15.17 9.60
C TYR A 73 19.18 16.28 8.56
N GLY A 74 19.16 15.96 7.27
CA GLY A 74 19.43 16.92 6.19
C GLY A 74 18.21 17.76 5.78
N PHE A 75 17.07 17.13 5.52
CA PHE A 75 15.90 17.82 4.97
C PHE A 75 14.96 18.39 6.04
N LEU A 76 14.86 17.79 7.23
CA LEU A 76 14.02 18.32 8.30
C LEU A 76 14.36 19.77 8.72
N PRO A 77 15.64 20.17 8.90
CA PRO A 77 15.95 21.57 9.23
C PRO A 77 15.62 22.52 8.07
N VAL A 78 15.70 22.05 6.83
CA VAL A 78 15.38 22.82 5.62
C VAL A 78 13.87 23.04 5.51
N TYR A 79 13.05 21.99 5.71
CA TYR A 79 11.59 22.09 5.71
C TYR A 79 11.06 22.99 6.83
N ARG A 80 11.65 22.88 8.04
CA ARG A 80 11.28 23.74 9.17
C ARG A 80 11.58 25.23 8.92
N LYS A 81 12.65 25.56 8.21
CA LYS A 81 12.99 26.96 7.89
C LYS A 81 12.07 27.58 6.83
N MET A 82 11.57 26.78 5.88
CA MET A 82 10.73 27.28 4.79
C MET A 82 9.22 27.23 5.07
N ASN A 83 8.78 26.69 6.24
CA ASN A 83 7.36 26.52 6.61
C ASN A 83 6.53 25.90 5.47
N VAL A 84 7.08 24.85 4.86
CA VAL A 84 6.39 24.12 3.79
C VAL A 84 5.85 22.81 4.35
N TYR A 85 4.57 22.53 4.09
CA TYR A 85 3.86 21.37 4.64
C TYR A 85 3.74 20.23 3.64
N THR A 86 3.87 20.49 2.33
CA THR A 86 3.75 19.47 1.29
C THR A 86 4.95 19.44 0.35
N LEU A 87 5.33 18.26 -0.13
CA LEU A 87 6.49 18.09 -1.01
C LEU A 87 6.32 18.85 -2.35
N SER A 88 5.10 18.88 -2.88
CA SER A 88 4.76 19.61 -4.11
C SER A 88 4.91 21.11 -3.95
N GLU A 89 4.56 21.65 -2.78
CA GLU A 89 4.71 23.07 -2.46
C GLU A 89 6.18 23.47 -2.26
N TYR A 90 7.01 22.54 -1.76
CA TYR A 90 8.46 22.75 -1.69
C TYR A 90 9.05 22.88 -3.09
N LEU A 91 8.63 21.99 -3.99
CA LEU A 91 9.07 22.01 -5.38
C LEU A 91 8.57 23.27 -6.12
N GLY A 92 7.34 23.71 -5.82
CA GLY A 92 6.77 24.95 -6.36
C GLY A 92 7.51 26.21 -5.91
N ARG A 93 7.88 26.32 -4.62
CA ARG A 93 8.64 27.48 -4.12
C ARG A 93 10.09 27.54 -4.59
N ARG A 94 10.71 26.38 -4.89
CA ARG A 94 12.12 26.31 -5.30
C ARG A 94 12.31 26.45 -6.80
N TYR A 95 11.40 25.92 -7.61
CA TYR A 95 11.59 25.82 -9.07
C TYR A 95 10.59 26.67 -9.86
N ASP A 96 9.30 26.33 -9.84
CA ASP A 96 8.21 27.09 -10.46
C ASP A 96 6.85 26.38 -10.24
N ASP A 97 5.71 27.04 -10.50
CA ASP A 97 4.37 26.45 -10.39
C ASP A 97 4.14 25.33 -11.43
N ARG A 98 4.82 25.40 -12.58
CA ARG A 98 4.80 24.32 -13.60
C ARG A 98 5.37 23.00 -13.09
N SER A 99 6.41 23.06 -12.26
CA SER A 99 7.03 21.89 -11.64
C SER A 99 6.12 21.26 -10.59
N ARG A 100 5.37 22.08 -9.85
CA ARG A 100 4.34 21.63 -8.91
C ARG A 100 3.23 20.85 -9.62
N LEU A 101 2.71 21.39 -10.73
CA LEU A 101 1.65 20.73 -11.50
C LEU A 101 2.13 19.40 -12.09
N SER A 102 3.34 19.39 -12.66
CA SER A 102 3.93 18.18 -13.25
C SER A 102 4.12 17.08 -12.20
N PHE A 103 4.64 17.44 -11.02
CA PHE A 103 4.78 16.51 -9.91
C PHE A 103 3.44 15.98 -9.40
N ALA A 104 2.41 16.84 -9.31
CA ALA A 104 1.07 16.43 -8.90
C ALA A 104 0.45 15.44 -9.89
N ILE A 105 0.55 15.69 -11.20
CA ILE A 105 0.05 14.78 -12.24
C ILE A 105 0.75 13.43 -12.15
N VAL A 106 2.08 13.41 -12.07
CA VAL A 106 2.86 12.18 -11.94
C VAL A 106 2.46 11.41 -10.67
N MET A 107 2.31 12.10 -9.54
CA MET A 107 1.87 11.48 -8.29
C MET A 107 0.46 10.89 -8.38
N ILE A 108 -0.48 11.57 -9.04
CA ILE A 108 -1.83 11.02 -9.25
C ILE A 108 -1.77 9.74 -10.09
N ILE A 109 -1.02 9.76 -11.19
CA ILE A 109 -0.88 8.58 -12.07
C ILE A 109 -0.27 7.41 -11.27
N ILE A 110 0.79 7.66 -10.51
CA ILE A 110 1.43 6.64 -9.67
C ILE A 110 0.45 6.13 -8.61
N MET A 111 -0.27 7.01 -7.92
CA MET A 111 -1.25 6.58 -6.92
C MET A 111 -2.35 5.70 -7.53
N VAL A 112 -2.88 6.06 -8.68
CA VAL A 112 -3.93 5.26 -9.34
C VAL A 112 -3.37 3.92 -9.81
N VAL A 113 -2.27 3.92 -10.56
CA VAL A 113 -1.73 2.71 -11.20
C VAL A 113 -1.03 1.79 -10.21
N VAL A 114 -0.27 2.33 -9.27
CA VAL A 114 0.58 1.56 -8.36
C VAL A 114 -0.12 1.24 -7.04
N GLN A 115 -0.97 2.13 -6.52
CA GLN A 115 -1.63 1.90 -5.22
C GLN A 115 -3.07 1.41 -5.38
N MET A 116 -3.90 2.09 -6.17
CA MET A 116 -5.31 1.71 -6.32
C MET A 116 -5.50 0.41 -7.10
N VAL A 117 -4.84 0.22 -8.24
CA VAL A 117 -5.06 -0.99 -9.07
C VAL A 117 -4.70 -2.28 -8.33
N PRO A 118 -3.50 -2.42 -7.70
CA PRO A 118 -3.20 -3.60 -6.89
C PRO A 118 -4.13 -3.72 -5.69
N GLY A 119 -4.51 -2.60 -5.07
CA GLY A 119 -5.50 -2.57 -4.00
C GLY A 119 -6.82 -3.19 -4.35
N PHE A 120 -7.35 -2.79 -5.49
CA PHE A 120 -8.60 -3.33 -5.99
C PHE A 120 -8.45 -4.80 -6.40
N TYR A 121 -7.34 -5.16 -7.03
CA TYR A 121 -7.07 -6.54 -7.44
C TYR A 121 -6.94 -7.50 -6.26
N PHE A 122 -6.13 -7.16 -5.25
CA PHE A 122 -5.99 -7.95 -4.04
C PHE A 122 -7.29 -7.99 -3.24
N GLY A 123 -8.01 -6.87 -3.15
CA GLY A 123 -9.34 -6.81 -2.54
C GLY A 123 -10.34 -7.76 -3.21
N SER A 124 -10.47 -7.68 -4.53
CA SER A 124 -11.36 -8.53 -5.33
C SER A 124 -10.99 -10.01 -5.22
N ARG A 125 -9.69 -10.36 -5.36
CA ARG A 125 -9.18 -11.73 -5.19
C ARG A 125 -9.43 -12.25 -3.78
N SER A 126 -9.29 -11.42 -2.75
CA SER A 126 -9.52 -11.82 -1.36
C SER A 126 -10.99 -12.11 -1.11
N VAL A 127 -11.89 -11.24 -1.57
CA VAL A 127 -13.34 -11.45 -1.48
C VAL A 127 -13.75 -12.70 -2.27
N ASN A 128 -13.21 -12.90 -3.46
CA ASN A 128 -13.46 -14.08 -4.28
C ASN A 128 -13.05 -15.38 -3.56
N ARG A 129 -11.85 -15.42 -2.97
CA ARG A 129 -11.40 -16.60 -2.19
C ARG A 129 -12.25 -16.86 -0.95
N LEU A 130 -12.75 -15.81 -0.29
CA LEU A 130 -13.54 -15.94 0.93
C LEU A 130 -14.99 -16.34 0.64
N LEU A 131 -15.61 -15.81 -0.42
CA LEU A 131 -17.00 -16.10 -0.78
C LEU A 131 -17.17 -17.35 -1.65
N GLN A 132 -16.20 -17.71 -2.49
CA GLN A 132 -16.25 -18.90 -3.36
C GLN A 132 -15.57 -20.14 -2.76
N GLY A 133 -15.43 -20.20 -1.43
CA GLY A 133 -14.76 -21.27 -0.69
C GLY A 133 -14.89 -22.64 -1.35
N ASP A 134 -13.74 -23.19 -1.78
CA ASP A 134 -13.53 -24.52 -2.36
C ASP A 134 -14.45 -24.98 -3.52
N THR A 135 -15.27 -24.10 -4.11
CA THR A 135 -16.13 -24.46 -5.26
C THR A 135 -15.57 -23.93 -6.59
N GLY A 136 -14.82 -22.83 -6.56
CA GLY A 136 -14.27 -22.18 -7.77
C GLY A 136 -12.90 -22.67 -8.23
N SER A 137 -12.13 -23.36 -7.38
CA SER A 137 -10.70 -23.66 -7.64
C SER A 137 -10.40 -25.11 -8.05
N LYS A 138 -11.43 -25.92 -8.39
CA LYS A 138 -11.26 -27.26 -8.96
C LYS A 138 -11.94 -27.42 -10.33
N ALA A 139 -11.82 -26.41 -11.18
CA ALA A 139 -11.84 -26.64 -12.62
C ALA A 139 -10.38 -26.66 -13.14
N VAL A 140 -9.51 -27.41 -12.46
CA VAL A 140 -8.23 -27.78 -13.05
C VAL A 140 -8.57 -28.94 -13.99
N ALA A 141 -8.60 -28.67 -15.28
CA ALA A 141 -8.61 -29.71 -16.30
C ALA A 141 -7.25 -30.42 -16.24
N GLU A 142 -7.12 -31.38 -15.34
CA GLU A 142 -6.01 -32.34 -15.38
C GLU A 142 -6.24 -33.21 -16.62
N ALA A 143 -5.59 -32.86 -17.73
CA ALA A 143 -5.49 -33.72 -18.88
C ALA A 143 -4.48 -34.83 -18.54
N THR A 144 -4.97 -35.99 -18.11
CA THR A 144 -4.12 -37.20 -18.02
C THR A 144 -3.76 -37.62 -19.43
N VAL A 145 -2.50 -37.40 -19.82
CA VAL A 145 -1.93 -37.84 -21.09
C VAL A 145 -1.32 -39.22 -20.88
N ASP A 146 -1.85 -40.23 -21.56
CA ASP A 146 -1.24 -41.57 -21.63
C ASP A 146 -0.11 -41.58 -22.69
N ALA A 147 0.86 -42.48 -22.54
CA ALA A 147 2.22 -42.47 -23.10
C ALA A 147 2.35 -42.50 -24.65
N LYS A 148 1.29 -42.20 -25.42
CA LYS A 148 1.28 -42.06 -26.88
C LYS A 148 0.66 -40.74 -27.40
N GLY A 149 0.44 -39.73 -26.54
CA GLY A 149 0.21 -38.35 -26.98
C GLY A 149 -1.16 -38.03 -27.61
N ALA A 150 -2.19 -38.86 -27.40
CA ALA A 150 -3.56 -38.56 -27.85
C ALA A 150 -4.52 -38.38 -26.66
N ILE A 151 -5.27 -37.28 -26.66
CA ILE A 151 -6.20 -36.87 -25.60
C ILE A 151 -7.50 -37.68 -25.74
N LYS A 152 -7.80 -38.58 -24.79
CA LYS A 152 -8.92 -39.54 -24.93
C LYS A 152 -10.20 -39.17 -24.15
N GLU A 153 -10.15 -38.30 -23.14
CA GLU A 153 -11.36 -37.85 -22.43
C GLU A 153 -11.15 -36.50 -21.72
N ILE A 154 -12.10 -35.57 -21.86
CA ILE A 154 -12.19 -34.37 -21.01
C ILE A 154 -13.31 -34.63 -20.00
N LYS A 155 -12.96 -35.23 -18.85
CA LYS A 155 -13.91 -35.42 -17.75
C LYS A 155 -13.92 -34.19 -16.86
N ILE A 156 -14.95 -33.37 -17.00
CA ILE A 156 -15.22 -32.26 -16.07
C ILE A 156 -15.79 -32.86 -14.78
N LYS A 157 -14.91 -33.18 -13.82
CA LYS A 157 -15.35 -33.49 -12.44
C LYS A 157 -15.68 -32.18 -11.73
N LYS A 158 -16.97 -31.89 -11.54
CA LYS A 158 -17.43 -30.97 -10.50
C LYS A 158 -17.21 -31.66 -9.16
N GLY A 159 -16.05 -31.41 -8.56
CA GLY A 159 -15.72 -31.88 -7.21
C GLY A 159 -16.45 -31.04 -6.17
N GLY A 160 -17.71 -31.38 -5.89
CA GLY A 160 -18.40 -30.98 -4.68
C GLY A 160 -18.26 -32.09 -3.63
N ARG A 161 -17.82 -31.70 -2.43
CA ARG A 161 -18.30 -32.29 -1.19
C ARG A 161 -19.01 -31.19 -0.43
#